data_AF-A0AAU5LXL6-F1
#
_entry.id   AF-A0AAU5LXL6-F1
#
_cell.length_a   1.000
_cell.length_b   1.000
_cell.length_c   1.000
_cell.angle_alpha   90.00
_cell.angle_beta   90.00
_cell.angle_gamma   90.00
#
_symmetry.space_group_name_H-M   'P 1'
#
loop_
_entity.id
_entity.type
_entity.pdbx_description
1 polymer ?
#
loop_
_entity_poly.entity_id
_entity_poly.type
_entity_poly.pdbx_seq_one_letter_code
_entity_poly.pdbx_strand_id
1 'polypeptide(L)'
;MNLDTITIVCIALLGILLFLLGANVTRNRALRGGGNQLPTDPTDRLMIAVRAHGNAAEYIPTMIVLLLVCSTLSDSWVVDVLAVAAVFVRTVHAFGMLRSPSLATHGPLRDVGAMGTYLVGIALGVTALVTI
;
A
#
# COMPACT_ATOMS: atom_id res chain seq x y z
N MET A 1 14.33 20.61 -4.75
CA MET A 1 14.09 19.36 -4.00
C MET A 1 15.28 18.46 -4.22
N ASN A 2 16.14 18.29 -3.22
CA ASN A 2 17.09 17.17 -3.22
C ASN A 2 16.43 16.08 -2.37
N LEU A 3 15.59 15.24 -2.99
CA LEU A 3 15.05 14.10 -2.26
C LEU A 3 16.20 13.14 -1.95
N ASP A 4 16.23 12.61 -0.72
CA ASP A 4 17.12 11.50 -0.41
C ASP A 4 16.83 10.34 -1.37
N THR A 5 17.90 9.69 -1.81
CA THR A 5 17.84 8.49 -2.66
C THR A 5 16.97 7.41 -2.01
N ILE A 6 16.98 7.28 -0.69
CA ILE A 6 16.14 6.32 0.04
C ILE A 6 14.66 6.60 -0.20
N THR A 7 14.23 7.85 0.00
CA THR A 7 12.84 8.24 -0.21
C THR A 7 12.42 8.06 -1.67
N ILE A 8 13.27 8.40 -2.65
CA ILE A 8 13.00 8.17 -4.09
C ILE A 8 12.77 6.69 -4.37
N VAL A 9 13.66 5.82 -3.89
CA VAL A 9 13.54 4.36 -4.07
C VAL A 9 12.26 3.84 -3.43
N CYS A 10 11.91 4.30 -2.23
CA CYS A 10 10.68 3.89 -1.56
C CYS A 10 9.42 4.32 -2.32
N ILE A 11 9.37 5.54 -2.84
CA ILE A 11 8.26 6.02 -3.69
C ILE A 11 8.14 5.14 -4.95
N ALA A 12 9.26 4.82 -5.60
CA ALA A 12 9.26 3.95 -6.77
C ALA A 12 8.74 2.54 -6.44
N LEU A 13 9.19 1.94 -5.33
CA LEU A 13 8.73 0.62 -4.88
C LEU A 13 7.23 0.61 -4.54
N LEU A 14 6.71 1.65 -3.89
CA LEU A 14 5.28 1.81 -3.62
C LEU A 14 4.46 1.91 -4.91
N GLY A 15 4.93 2.69 -5.88
CA GLY A 15 4.30 2.80 -7.20
C GLY A 15 4.29 1.46 -7.93
N ILE A 16 5.44 0.76 -7.97
CA ILE A 16 5.56 -0.57 -8.56
C ILE A 16 4.60 -1.56 -7.89
N LEU A 17 4.53 -1.57 -6.56
CA LEU A 17 3.59 -2.43 -5.81
C LEU A 17 2.14 -2.18 -6.23
N LEU A 18 1.73 -0.92 -6.36
CA LEU A 18 0.38 -0.56 -6.79
C LEU A 18 0.06 -1.10 -8.19
N PHE A 19 0.98 -0.93 -9.14
CA PHE A 19 0.82 -1.45 -10.51
C PHE A 19 0.83 -2.98 -10.57
N LEU A 20 1.69 -3.66 -9.80
CA LEU A 20 1.72 -5.12 -9.73
C LEU A 20 0.42 -5.69 -9.17
N LEU A 21 -0.18 -5.03 -8.18
CA LEU A 21 -1.50 -5.42 -7.67
C LEU A 21 -2.60 -5.22 -8.73
N GLY A 22 -2.54 -4.13 -9.50
CA GLY A 22 -3.46 -3.91 -10.63
C GLY A 22 -3.30 -4.97 -11.72
N ALA A 23 -2.06 -5.31 -12.08
CA ALA A 23 -1.77 -6.40 -13.02
C ALA A 23 -2.27 -7.75 -12.51
N ASN A 24 -2.18 -8.01 -11.20
CA ASN A 24 -2.75 -9.22 -10.59
C ASN A 24 -4.29 -9.25 -10.71
N VAL A 25 -4.99 -8.12 -10.60
CA VAL A 25 -6.43 -8.05 -10.90
C VAL A 25 -6.67 -8.43 -12.37
N THR A 26 -5.96 -7.82 -13.32
CA THR A 26 -6.08 -8.14 -14.75
C THR A 26 -5.85 -9.62 -15.02
N ARG A 27 -4.82 -10.22 -14.41
CA ARG A 27 -4.54 -11.66 -14.50
C ARG A 27 -5.73 -12.50 -14.03
N ASN A 28 -6.32 -12.19 -12.87
CA ASN A 28 -7.48 -12.93 -12.36
C ASN A 28 -8.72 -12.76 -13.24
N ARG A 29 -8.93 -11.57 -13.83
CA ARG A 29 -10.01 -11.34 -14.80
C ARG A 29 -9.82 -12.17 -16.07
N ALA A 30 -8.59 -12.21 -16.60
CA ALA A 30 -8.26 -13.00 -17.78
C ALA A 30 -8.44 -14.50 -17.54
N LEU A 31 -7.97 -15.02 -16.40
CA LEU A 31 -8.16 -16.43 -16.01
C LEU A 31 -9.65 -16.79 -15.84
N ARG A 32 -10.47 -15.84 -15.42
CA ARG A 32 -11.92 -16.02 -15.28
C ARG A 32 -12.67 -15.96 -16.62
N GLY A 33 -12.14 -15.27 -17.64
CA GLY A 33 -12.80 -15.10 -18.93
C GLY A 33 -14.17 -14.40 -18.80
N GLY A 34 -15.20 -14.93 -19.47
CA GLY A 34 -16.55 -14.36 -19.48
C GLY A 34 -17.39 -14.56 -18.22
N GLY A 35 -16.83 -15.16 -17.15
CA GLY A 35 -17.54 -15.35 -15.87
C GLY A 35 -17.78 -14.05 -15.10
N ASN A 36 -18.45 -14.15 -13.94
CA ASN A 36 -18.80 -12.98 -13.11
C ASN A 36 -17.56 -12.13 -12.74
N GLN A 37 -17.49 -10.92 -13.27
CA GLN A 37 -16.40 -9.96 -13.08
C GLN A 37 -16.52 -9.11 -11.80
N LEU A 38 -17.61 -9.28 -11.05
CA LEU A 38 -17.86 -8.62 -9.77
C LEU A 38 -18.37 -9.63 -8.74
N PRO A 39 -17.52 -10.58 -8.30
CA PRO A 39 -17.89 -11.56 -7.30
C PRO A 39 -18.14 -10.93 -5.93
N THR A 40 -19.09 -11.50 -5.19
CA THR A 40 -19.44 -11.13 -3.81
C THR A 40 -19.01 -12.18 -2.78
N ASP A 41 -18.58 -13.36 -3.22
CA ASP A 41 -18.06 -14.42 -2.35
C ASP A 41 -16.69 -14.00 -1.78
N PRO A 42 -16.54 -13.90 -0.44
CA PRO A 42 -15.29 -13.45 0.17
C PRO A 42 -14.12 -14.42 -0.01
N THR A 43 -14.35 -15.66 -0.45
CA THR A 43 -13.30 -16.64 -0.79
C THR A 43 -12.81 -16.53 -2.23
N ASP A 44 -13.49 -15.71 -3.05
CA ASP A 44 -13.19 -15.54 -4.46
C ASP A 44 -11.85 -14.81 -4.67
N ARG A 45 -10.95 -15.43 -5.44
CA ARG A 45 -9.61 -14.89 -5.73
C ARG A 45 -9.64 -13.57 -6.48
N LEU A 46 -10.62 -13.36 -7.36
CA LEU A 46 -10.78 -12.06 -8.04
C LEU A 46 -11.26 -10.99 -7.05
N MET A 47 -12.18 -11.31 -6.14
CA MET A 47 -12.61 -10.38 -5.09
C MET A 47 -11.44 -9.98 -4.19
N ILE A 48 -10.65 -10.97 -3.73
CA ILE A 48 -9.45 -10.74 -2.90
C ILE A 48 -8.44 -9.84 -3.64
N ALA A 49 -8.15 -10.14 -4.92
CA ALA A 49 -7.23 -9.33 -5.71
C ALA A 49 -7.71 -7.89 -5.88
N VAL A 50 -9.00 -7.69 -6.19
CA VAL A 50 -9.62 -6.37 -6.33
C VAL A 50 -9.54 -5.58 -5.02
N ARG A 51 -9.81 -6.21 -3.86
CA ARG A 51 -9.72 -5.53 -2.56
C ARG A 51 -8.29 -5.25 -2.14
N ALA A 52 -7.34 -6.12 -2.44
CA ALA A 52 -5.92 -5.87 -2.19
C ALA A 52 -5.42 -4.66 -3.00
N HIS A 53 -5.75 -4.60 -4.29
CA HIS A 53 -5.41 -3.45 -5.14
C HIS A 53 -6.16 -2.18 -4.72
N GLY A 54 -7.47 -2.26 -4.46
CA GLY A 54 -8.28 -1.12 -4.02
C GLY A 54 -7.75 -0.49 -2.75
N ASN A 55 -7.42 -1.30 -1.74
CA ASN A 55 -6.77 -0.80 -0.53
C ASN A 55 -5.40 -0.17 -0.83
N ALA A 56 -4.59 -0.74 -1.72
CA ALA A 56 -3.35 -0.10 -2.15
C ALA A 56 -3.60 1.27 -2.81
N ALA A 57 -4.61 1.39 -3.67
CA ALA A 57 -4.97 2.63 -4.33
C ALA A 57 -5.51 3.71 -3.36
N GLU A 58 -6.12 3.30 -2.24
CA GLU A 58 -6.63 4.21 -1.21
C GLU A 58 -5.49 4.83 -0.36
N TYR A 59 -4.42 4.07 -0.07
CA TYR A 59 -3.38 4.51 0.88
C TYR A 59 -2.06 4.92 0.24
N ILE A 60 -1.60 4.22 -0.80
CA ILE A 60 -0.26 4.44 -1.38
C ILE A 60 -0.12 5.85 -1.99
N PRO A 61 -1.06 6.36 -2.80
CA PRO A 61 -0.92 7.68 -3.40
C PRO A 61 -0.82 8.79 -2.35
N THR A 62 -1.64 8.74 -1.31
CA THR A 62 -1.60 9.71 -0.20
C THR A 62 -0.28 9.63 0.57
N MET A 63 0.23 8.43 0.85
CA MET A 63 1.54 8.26 1.48
C MET A 63 2.68 8.83 0.61
N ILE A 64 2.66 8.60 -0.70
CA ILE A 64 3.65 9.17 -1.63
C ILE A 64 3.60 10.70 -1.60
N VAL A 65 2.40 11.30 -1.64
CA VAL A 65 2.25 12.76 -1.57
C VAL A 65 2.80 13.31 -0.26
N LEU A 66 2.49 12.69 0.88
CA LEU A 66 3.01 13.13 2.18
C LEU A 66 4.53 12.98 2.27
N LEU A 67 5.11 11.91 1.72
CA LEU A 67 6.56 11.75 1.63
C LEU A 67 7.20 12.88 0.81
N LEU A 68 6.65 13.18 -0.37
CA LEU A 68 7.11 14.28 -1.21
C LEU A 68 7.04 15.63 -0.46
N VAL A 69 5.92 15.91 0.22
CA VAL A 69 5.75 17.13 1.03
C VAL A 69 6.79 17.17 2.14
N CYS A 70 6.93 16.12 2.94
CA CYS A 70 7.92 16.08 4.02
C CYS A 70 9.35 16.28 3.52
N SER A 71 9.72 15.65 2.39
CA SER A 71 11.04 15.83 1.76
C SER A 71 11.25 17.24 1.19
N THR A 72 10.19 18.02 0.94
CA THR A 72 10.35 19.44 0.56
C THR A 72 10.54 20.36 1.75
N LEU A 73 10.06 19.94 2.93
CA LEU A 73 10.08 20.73 4.15
C LEU A 73 11.32 20.43 5.01
N SER A 74 11.90 19.22 4.92
CA SER A 74 13.05 18.82 5.72
C SER A 74 13.88 17.71 5.07
N ASP A 75 15.19 17.77 5.34
CA ASP A 75 16.18 16.72 5.04
C ASP A 75 16.37 15.75 6.23
N SER A 76 15.36 15.61 7.11
CA SER A 76 15.44 14.76 8.30
C SER A 76 15.41 13.27 7.94
N TRP A 77 16.31 12.50 8.57
CA TRP A 77 16.35 11.03 8.49
C TRP A 77 15.03 10.36 8.91
N VAL A 78 14.17 11.07 9.65
CA VAL A 78 12.82 10.60 10.02
C VAL A 78 11.97 10.33 8.77
N VAL A 79 12.11 11.16 7.73
CA VAL A 79 11.37 10.98 6.47
C VAL A 79 11.77 9.68 5.78
N ASP A 80 13.06 9.36 5.76
CA ASP A 80 13.57 8.10 5.17
C ASP A 80 13.09 6.88 5.94
N VAL A 81 13.07 6.95 7.28
CA VAL A 81 12.53 5.87 8.12
C VAL A 81 11.05 5.66 7.86
N LEU A 82 10.27 6.74 7.74
CA LEU A 82 8.85 6.65 7.39
C LEU A 82 8.64 6.12 5.96
N ALA A 83 9.53 6.45 5.02
CA ALA A 83 9.48 5.95 3.64
C ALA A 83 9.69 4.43 3.60
N VAL A 84 10.71 3.92 4.30
CA VAL A 84 10.98 2.48 4.42
C VAL A 84 9.84 1.78 5.14
N ALA A 85 9.34 2.36 6.24
CA ALA A 85 8.21 1.81 6.97
C ALA A 85 6.95 1.73 6.10
N ALA A 86 6.68 2.74 5.26
CA ALA A 86 5.56 2.73 4.33
C ALA A 86 5.67 1.57 3.33
N VAL A 87 6.83 1.37 2.69
CA VAL A 87 7.06 0.22 1.80
C VAL A 87 6.78 -1.10 2.52
N PHE A 88 7.33 -1.25 3.72
CA PHE A 88 7.18 -2.47 4.52
C PHE A 88 5.71 -2.77 4.84
N VAL A 89 4.99 -1.85 5.48
CA VAL A 89 3.61 -2.09 5.94
C VAL A 89 2.66 -2.32 4.76
N ARG A 90 2.86 -1.61 3.64
CA ARG A 90 2.03 -1.78 2.45
C ARG A 90 2.27 -3.12 1.77
N THR A 91 3.53 -3.58 1.72
CA THR A 91 3.88 -4.89 1.18
C THR A 91 3.33 -6.02 2.05
N VAL A 92 3.50 -5.92 3.38
CA VAL A 92 3.00 -6.90 4.35
C VAL A 92 1.47 -7.00 4.29
N HIS A 93 0.76 -5.87 4.23
CA HIS A 93 -0.70 -5.85 4.11
C HIS A 93 -1.17 -6.51 2.82
N ALA A 94 -0.58 -6.12 1.68
CA ALA A 94 -0.93 -6.69 0.38
C ALA A 94 -0.70 -8.21 0.33
N PHE A 95 0.45 -8.67 0.85
CA PHE A 95 0.76 -10.10 0.95
C PHE A 95 -0.23 -10.83 1.87
N GLY A 96 -0.54 -10.27 3.04
CA GLY A 96 -1.52 -10.83 3.98
C GLY A 96 -2.91 -10.97 3.37
N MET A 97 -3.36 -9.98 2.60
CA MET A 97 -4.61 -10.03 1.85
C MET A 97 -4.62 -11.14 0.79
N LEU A 98 -3.59 -11.19 -0.07
CA LEU A 98 -3.53 -12.14 -1.18
C LEU A 98 -3.37 -13.60 -0.73
N ARG A 99 -2.73 -13.84 0.42
CA ARG A 99 -2.57 -15.16 1.03
C ARG A 99 -3.78 -15.61 1.83
N SER A 100 -4.69 -14.70 2.18
CA SER A 100 -5.87 -15.05 2.96
C SER A 100 -6.75 -16.06 2.20
N PRO A 101 -7.31 -17.09 2.87
CA PRO A 101 -8.29 -17.97 2.26
C PRO A 101 -9.64 -17.28 2.03
N SER A 102 -9.94 -16.24 2.81
CA SER A 102 -11.18 -15.47 2.72
C SER A 102 -10.97 -14.03 3.19
N LEU A 103 -11.76 -13.10 2.66
CA LEU A 103 -11.82 -11.73 3.18
C LEU A 103 -12.56 -11.64 4.53
N ALA A 104 -13.41 -12.62 4.85
CA ALA A 104 -14.13 -12.71 6.12
C ALA A 104 -13.23 -13.09 7.30
N THR A 105 -12.08 -13.72 7.01
CA THR A 105 -11.08 -14.08 8.02
C THR A 105 -10.02 -12.99 8.13
N HIS A 106 -9.56 -12.75 9.35
CA HIS A 106 -8.39 -11.92 9.63
C HIS A 106 -7.17 -12.82 9.90
N GLY A 107 -5.99 -12.23 9.83
CA GLY A 107 -4.73 -12.95 10.01
C GLY A 107 -3.62 -11.97 10.35
N PRO A 108 -2.58 -12.42 11.07
CA PRO A 108 -1.62 -11.53 11.73
C PRO A 108 -0.91 -10.59 10.74
N LEU A 109 -0.55 -11.08 9.55
CA LEU A 109 0.09 -10.24 8.52
C LEU A 109 -0.83 -9.14 7.98
N ARG A 110 -2.13 -9.45 7.78
CA ARG A 110 -3.11 -8.45 7.34
C ARG A 110 -3.29 -7.38 8.42
N ASP A 111 -3.42 -7.79 9.67
CA ASP A 111 -3.74 -6.89 10.77
C ASP A 111 -2.55 -5.99 11.13
N VAL A 112 -1.34 -6.56 11.19
CA VAL A 112 -0.09 -5.77 11.36
C VAL A 112 0.11 -4.80 10.20
N GLY A 113 -0.10 -5.24 8.96
CA GLY A 113 0.02 -4.36 7.80
C GLY A 113 -1.02 -3.23 7.80
N ALA A 114 -2.26 -3.51 8.22
CA ALA A 114 -3.33 -2.51 8.30
C ALA A 114 -3.05 -1.48 9.40
N MET A 115 -2.74 -1.94 10.62
CA MET A 115 -2.40 -1.05 11.73
C MET A 115 -1.15 -0.22 11.42
N GLY A 116 -0.10 -0.86 10.87
CA GLY A 116 1.10 -0.17 10.43
C GLY A 116 0.83 0.89 9.37
N THR A 117 -0.10 0.65 8.44
CA THR A 117 -0.50 1.65 7.43
C THR A 117 -1.05 2.91 8.09
N TYR A 118 -1.96 2.78 9.05
CA TYR A 118 -2.52 3.93 9.75
C TYR A 118 -1.45 4.66 10.57
N LEU A 119 -0.63 3.93 11.32
CA LEU A 119 0.42 4.53 12.15
C LEU A 119 1.41 5.33 11.29
N VAL A 120 1.91 4.74 10.18
CA VAL A 120 2.86 5.42 9.29
C VAL A 120 2.20 6.59 8.56
N GLY A 121 0.97 6.44 8.07
CA GLY A 121 0.25 7.52 7.39
C GLY A 121 -0.02 8.72 8.31
N ILE A 122 -0.46 8.46 9.55
CA ILE A 122 -0.66 9.51 10.55
C ILE A 122 0.67 10.15 10.92
N ALA A 123 1.73 9.36 11.13
CA ALA A 123 3.05 9.88 11.44
C ALA A 123 3.58 10.79 10.32
N LEU A 124 3.39 10.43 9.04
CA LEU A 124 3.73 11.30 7.91
C LEU A 124 2.95 12.62 7.94
N GLY A 125 1.64 12.58 8.23
CA GLY A 125 0.83 13.78 8.37
C GLY A 125 1.29 14.68 9.53
N VAL A 126 1.59 14.09 10.69
CA VAL A 126 2.10 14.81 11.86
C VAL A 126 3.48 15.41 11.57
N THR A 127 4.38 14.65 10.93
CA THR A 127 5.70 15.15 10.52
C THR A 127 5.54 16.36 9.59
N ALA A 128 4.66 16.31 8.60
CA ALA A 128 4.41 17.46 7.73
C ALA A 128 3.93 18.69 8.51
N LEU A 129 3.06 18.52 9.51
CA LEU A 129 2.55 19.62 10.35
C LEU A 129 3.55 20.19 11.33
N VAL A 130 4.49 19.39 11.85
CA VAL A 130 5.50 19.83 12.81
C VAL A 130 6.72 20.45 12.12
N THR A 131 6.89 20.19 10.82
CA THR A 131 8.04 20.66 10.04
C THR A 131 7.82 22.04 9.39
N ILE A 132 6.57 22.48 9.25
CA ILE A 132 6.24 23.85 8.80
C ILE A 132 6.61 24.91 9.85
#